data_AF-F3FMW8-F1
#
_entry.id   AF-F3FMW8-F1
#
_cell.length_a   1.000
_cell.length_b   1.000
_cell.length_c   1.000
_cell.angle_alpha   90.00
_cell.angle_beta   90.00
_cell.angle_gamma   90.00
#
_symmetry.space_group_name_H-M   'P 1'
#
loop_
_entity.id
_entity.type
_entity.pdbx_description
1 polymer ?
#
loop_
_entity_poly.entity_id
_entity_poly.type
_entity_poly.pdbx_seq_one_letter_code
_entity_poly.pdbx_strand_id
1 'polypeptide(L)'
;ESSLTAGYGSTQTAQQGSVLTSGYGSTQTAGAASNLTTGYGSTGTAGHESFIIAGYGSTQTAGHKSILTAGYGSTQTARDGSDLIAGYGSTGTAGSGSSLIAGYGSTQTASYRSMLTAGYGSTQTAREHSDLVTGYGSTSTAGSNSSLIAGYGSTQTAGFKSILTAGYGSTQTAQERSDLVAGYGSTSTAGYSSSLIAGYGSTQTAGYGSTLTTGYGSTQT
;
A
#
# COMPACT_ATOMS: atom_id res chain seq x y z
N GLU A 1 -2.12 21.04 -27.20
CA GLU A 1 -1.00 20.22 -26.71
C GLU A 1 0.29 21.01 -26.87
N SER A 2 1.09 21.11 -25.81
CA SER A 2 2.43 21.71 -25.86
C SER A 2 3.45 20.69 -25.37
N SER A 3 4.47 20.41 -26.19
CA SER A 3 5.60 19.57 -25.82
C SER A 3 6.78 20.45 -25.45
N LEU A 4 7.29 20.31 -24.22
CA LEU A 4 8.39 21.12 -23.70
C LEU A 4 9.51 20.22 -23.19
N THR A 5 10.69 20.31 -23.79
CA THR A 5 11.89 19.60 -23.33
C THR A 5 12.86 20.60 -22.73
N ALA A 6 13.31 20.34 -21.51
CA ALA A 6 14.31 21.15 -20.83
C ALA A 6 15.45 20.28 -20.30
N GLY A 7 16.58 20.92 -19.99
CA GLY A 7 17.78 20.26 -19.49
C GLY A 7 17.69 19.92 -18.00
N TYR A 8 18.86 19.82 -17.38
CA TYR A 8 19.00 19.57 -15.94
C TYR A 8 18.58 20.78 -15.10
N GLY A 9 18.07 20.54 -13.89
CA GLY A 9 17.72 21.59 -12.92
C GLY A 9 16.67 22.58 -13.41
N SER A 10 15.86 22.18 -14.40
CA SER A 10 14.95 23.08 -15.08
C SER A 10 13.60 23.16 -14.38
N THR A 11 12.97 24.34 -14.42
CA THR A 11 11.59 24.53 -13.98
C THR A 11 10.69 24.73 -15.19
N GLN A 12 9.68 23.88 -15.36
CA GLN A 12 8.71 23.98 -16.44
C GLN A 12 7.30 24.06 -15.85
N THR A 13 6.52 25.00 -16.38
CA THR A 13 5.09 25.13 -16.07
C THR A 13 4.32 25.11 -17.39
N ALA A 14 3.31 24.26 -17.48
CA ALA A 14 2.45 24.18 -18.65
C ALA A 14 0.98 23.99 -18.29
N GLN A 15 0.11 24.21 -19.27
CA GLN A 15 -1.34 24.12 -19.11
C GLN A 15 -1.81 22.67 -19.31
N GLN A 16 -3.12 22.47 -19.40
CA GLN A 16 -3.74 21.17 -19.68
C GLN A 16 -3.22 20.54 -20.98
N GLY A 17 -3.13 19.20 -21.02
CA GLY A 17 -2.77 18.48 -22.23
C GLY A 17 -1.33 18.69 -22.65
N SER A 18 -0.43 18.87 -21.67
CA SER A 18 0.98 19.15 -21.94
C SER A 18 1.83 17.88 -21.80
N VAL A 19 2.91 17.84 -22.58
CA VAL A 19 3.96 16.83 -22.45
C VAL A 19 5.24 17.54 -22.02
N LEU A 20 5.73 17.23 -20.83
CA LEU A 20 6.93 17.84 -20.26
C LEU A 20 8.01 16.79 -20.07
N THR A 21 9.19 17.03 -20.62
CA THR A 21 10.37 16.19 -20.44
C THR A 21 11.52 17.00 -19.89
N SER A 22 12.11 16.58 -18.78
CA SER A 22 13.26 17.27 -18.18
C SER A 22 14.27 16.30 -17.55
N GLY A 23 15.50 16.79 -17.41
CA GLY A 23 16.60 16.03 -16.81
C GLY A 23 16.51 15.92 -15.28
N TYR A 24 17.62 15.52 -14.67
CA TYR A 24 17.81 15.43 -13.22
C TYR A 24 17.53 16.74 -12.47
N GLY A 25 17.01 16.63 -11.25
CA GLY A 25 16.80 17.75 -10.33
C GLY A 25 15.79 18.78 -10.83
N SER A 26 14.92 18.40 -11.76
CA SER A 26 13.99 19.33 -12.41
C SER A 26 12.67 19.42 -11.66
N THR A 27 11.96 20.52 -11.86
CA THR A 27 10.61 20.74 -11.34
C THR A 27 9.64 20.96 -12.49
N GLN A 28 8.63 20.11 -12.61
CA GLN A 28 7.58 20.22 -13.62
C GLN A 28 6.22 20.42 -12.96
N THR A 29 5.46 21.38 -13.45
CA THR A 29 4.06 21.60 -13.08
C THR A 29 3.20 21.62 -14.35
N ALA A 30 2.17 20.79 -14.43
CA ALA A 30 1.22 20.83 -15.53
C ALA A 30 -0.24 20.77 -15.06
N GLY A 31 -1.14 21.17 -15.95
CA GLY A 31 -2.58 21.03 -15.75
C GLY A 31 -3.04 19.56 -15.83
N ALA A 32 -4.35 19.39 -16.02
CA ALA A 32 -4.95 18.07 -16.22
C ALA A 32 -4.47 17.39 -17.52
N ALA A 33 -4.74 16.08 -17.64
CA ALA A 33 -4.47 15.28 -18.83
C ALA A 33 -3.04 15.45 -19.36
N SER A 34 -2.06 15.58 -18.46
CA SER A 34 -0.68 15.89 -18.83
C SER A 34 0.26 14.72 -18.58
N ASN A 35 1.34 14.67 -19.36
CA ASN A 35 2.39 13.66 -19.28
C ASN A 35 3.69 14.32 -18.85
N LEU A 36 4.21 13.94 -17.69
CA LEU A 36 5.46 14.45 -17.15
C LEU A 36 6.49 13.32 -17.12
N THR A 37 7.67 13.57 -17.67
CA THR A 37 8.83 12.69 -17.58
C THR A 37 10.00 13.48 -17.01
N THR A 38 10.51 13.06 -15.86
CA THR A 38 11.62 13.74 -15.16
C THR A 38 12.72 12.77 -14.75
N GLY A 39 13.96 13.24 -14.65
CA GLY A 39 15.08 12.45 -14.14
C GLY A 39 15.05 12.22 -12.62
N TYR A 40 16.13 11.65 -12.09
CA TYR A 40 16.43 11.54 -10.65
C TYR A 40 16.27 12.84 -9.87
N GLY A 41 15.83 12.72 -8.62
CA GLY A 41 15.75 13.85 -7.67
C GLY A 41 14.80 14.95 -8.12
N SER A 42 13.82 14.64 -8.96
CA SER A 42 12.95 15.63 -9.57
C SER A 42 11.62 15.74 -8.84
N THR A 43 10.92 16.85 -9.07
CA THR A 43 9.56 17.08 -8.58
C THR A 43 8.60 17.22 -9.75
N GLY A 44 7.58 16.36 -9.81
CA GLY A 44 6.52 16.43 -10.81
C GLY A 44 5.16 16.69 -10.16
N THR A 45 4.47 17.73 -10.58
CA THR A 45 3.08 18.03 -10.16
C THR A 45 2.17 18.10 -11.36
N ALA A 46 1.09 17.32 -11.38
CA ALA A 46 0.11 17.35 -12.45
C ALA A 46 -1.34 17.39 -11.94
N GLY A 47 -2.26 17.79 -12.81
CA GLY A 47 -3.69 17.76 -12.53
C GLY A 47 -4.27 16.35 -12.50
N HIS A 48 -5.58 16.24 -12.73
CA HIS A 48 -6.25 14.95 -12.86
C HIS A 48 -5.93 14.25 -14.19
N GLU A 49 -6.19 12.96 -14.26
CA GLU A 49 -6.02 12.13 -15.48
C GLU A 49 -4.63 12.26 -16.09
N SER A 50 -3.62 12.40 -15.23
CA SER A 50 -2.24 12.69 -15.64
C SER A 50 -1.31 11.51 -15.39
N PHE A 51 -0.22 11.48 -16.14
CA PHE A 51 0.82 10.47 -16.04
C PHE A 51 2.13 11.13 -15.64
N ILE A 52 2.76 10.65 -14.58
CA ILE A 52 4.06 11.15 -14.12
C ILE A 52 5.03 9.98 -14.03
N ILE A 53 6.14 10.08 -14.76
CA ILE A 53 7.27 9.13 -14.71
C ILE A 53 8.48 9.88 -14.16
N ALA A 54 9.08 9.38 -13.09
CA ALA A 54 10.31 9.94 -12.56
C ALA A 54 11.33 8.87 -12.17
N GLY A 55 12.61 9.28 -12.12
CA GLY A 55 13.68 8.45 -11.61
C GLY A 55 13.65 8.28 -10.08
N TYR A 56 14.71 7.69 -9.54
CA TYR A 56 15.01 7.57 -8.11
C TYR A 56 14.92 8.89 -7.34
N GLY A 57 14.53 8.82 -6.07
CA GLY A 57 14.55 9.95 -5.13
C GLY A 57 13.62 11.09 -5.53
N SER A 58 12.60 10.81 -6.34
CA SER A 58 11.73 11.85 -6.89
C SER A 58 10.48 12.04 -6.04
N THR A 59 9.87 13.23 -6.16
CA THR A 59 8.57 13.54 -5.55
C THR A 59 7.54 13.77 -6.64
N GLN A 60 6.41 13.06 -6.56
CA GLN A 60 5.33 13.17 -7.54
C GLN A 60 4.01 13.49 -6.83
N THR A 61 3.27 14.46 -7.35
CA THR A 61 1.92 14.79 -6.89
C THR A 61 0.97 14.86 -8.08
N ALA A 62 -0.16 14.15 -8.03
CA ALA A 62 -1.18 14.25 -9.06
C ALA A 62 -2.61 14.35 -8.51
N GLY A 63 -3.54 14.71 -9.39
CA GLY A 63 -4.97 14.72 -9.11
C GLY A 63 -5.57 13.31 -9.03
N HIS A 64 -6.88 13.22 -9.30
CA HIS A 64 -7.59 11.93 -9.35
C HIS A 64 -7.30 11.20 -10.67
N LYS A 65 -7.56 9.90 -10.71
CA LYS A 65 -7.41 9.05 -11.92
C LYS A 65 -6.04 9.18 -12.58
N SER A 66 -4.99 9.34 -11.79
CA SER A 66 -3.64 9.59 -12.30
C SER A 66 -2.77 8.37 -12.12
N ILE A 67 -1.72 8.27 -12.93
CA ILE A 67 -0.73 7.20 -12.85
C ILE A 67 0.64 7.81 -12.52
N LEU A 68 1.24 7.31 -11.45
CA LEU A 68 2.53 7.76 -10.96
C LEU A 68 3.49 6.56 -10.97
N THR A 69 4.60 6.67 -11.70
CA THR A 69 5.67 5.66 -11.73
C THR A 69 6.98 6.28 -11.29
N ALA A 70 7.62 5.73 -10.27
CA ALA A 70 8.87 6.24 -9.74
C ALA A 70 9.87 5.13 -9.41
N GLY A 71 11.16 5.48 -9.41
CA GLY A 71 12.21 4.59 -8.93
C GLY A 71 12.24 4.45 -7.40
N TYR A 72 13.27 3.80 -6.90
CA TYR A 72 13.65 3.70 -5.47
C TYR A 72 13.64 5.03 -4.72
N GLY A 73 13.29 4.97 -3.43
CA GLY A 73 13.37 6.11 -2.51
C GLY A 73 12.47 7.28 -2.88
N SER A 74 11.40 7.02 -3.65
CA SER A 74 10.55 8.09 -4.17
C SER A 74 9.33 8.31 -3.27
N THR A 75 8.75 9.50 -3.38
CA THR A 75 7.49 9.86 -2.72
C THR A 75 6.43 10.15 -3.76
N GLN A 76 5.29 9.47 -3.66
CA GLN A 76 4.16 9.65 -4.57
C GLN A 76 2.90 10.00 -3.78
N THR A 77 2.20 11.04 -4.21
CA THR A 77 0.89 11.43 -3.67
C THR A 77 -0.10 11.59 -4.81
N ALA A 78 -1.25 10.91 -4.74
CA ALA A 78 -2.34 11.13 -5.67
C ALA A 78 -3.69 11.13 -4.97
N ARG A 79 -4.72 11.63 -5.67
CA ARG A 79 -6.10 11.57 -5.17
C ARG A 79 -6.78 10.26 -5.61
N ASP A 80 -8.09 10.20 -5.47
CA ASP A 80 -8.91 9.02 -5.70
C ASP A 80 -8.72 8.40 -7.08
N GLY A 81 -8.86 7.07 -7.15
CA GLY A 81 -8.84 6.30 -8.39
C GLY A 81 -7.48 6.28 -9.09
N SER A 82 -6.39 6.45 -8.35
CA SER A 82 -5.05 6.58 -8.92
C SER A 82 -4.22 5.31 -8.73
N ASP A 83 -3.25 5.13 -9.64
CA ASP A 83 -2.32 4.01 -9.63
C ASP A 83 -0.90 4.50 -9.35
N LEU A 84 -0.29 4.00 -8.28
CA LEU A 84 1.06 4.35 -7.85
C LEU A 84 1.96 3.12 -7.93
N ILE A 85 3.04 3.23 -8.70
CA ILE A 85 4.08 2.21 -8.81
C ILE A 85 5.40 2.83 -8.39
N ALA A 86 6.05 2.24 -7.39
CA ALA A 86 7.34 2.71 -6.89
C ALA A 86 8.33 1.59 -6.60
N GLY A 87 9.63 1.91 -6.61
CA GLY A 87 10.67 0.97 -6.21
C GLY A 87 10.76 0.77 -4.69
N TYR A 88 11.77 0.02 -4.25
CA TYR A 88 12.24 -0.10 -2.86
C TYR A 88 12.32 1.22 -2.09
N GLY A 89 12.01 1.17 -0.79
CA GLY A 89 12.17 2.29 0.13
C GLY A 89 11.30 3.49 -0.18
N SER A 90 10.20 3.29 -0.92
CA SER A 90 9.35 4.38 -1.39
C SER A 90 8.17 4.61 -0.48
N THR A 91 7.60 5.82 -0.55
CA THR A 91 6.39 6.20 0.16
C THR A 91 5.28 6.55 -0.84
N GLY A 92 4.14 5.86 -0.75
CA GLY A 92 2.97 6.12 -1.58
C GLY A 92 1.77 6.51 -0.72
N THR A 93 1.08 7.60 -1.08
CA THR A 93 -0.18 8.00 -0.47
C THR A 93 -1.23 8.22 -1.55
N ALA A 94 -2.38 7.55 -1.45
CA ALA A 94 -3.47 7.73 -2.41
C ALA A 94 -4.86 7.83 -1.76
N GLY A 95 -5.79 8.41 -2.52
CA GLY A 95 -7.20 8.50 -2.14
C GLY A 95 -7.94 7.17 -2.25
N SER A 96 -9.26 7.23 -2.25
CA SER A 96 -10.15 6.07 -2.33
C SER A 96 -10.10 5.42 -3.71
N GLY A 97 -10.33 4.10 -3.79
CA GLY A 97 -10.37 3.41 -5.08
C GLY A 97 -9.00 3.29 -5.76
N SER A 98 -7.90 3.44 -5.02
CA SER A 98 -6.55 3.52 -5.59
C SER A 98 -5.81 2.19 -5.51
N SER A 99 -4.84 2.01 -6.39
CA SER A 99 -3.91 0.87 -6.39
C SER A 99 -2.49 1.35 -6.09
N LEU A 100 -1.82 0.74 -5.13
CA LEU A 100 -0.44 1.04 -4.78
C LEU A 100 0.41 -0.23 -4.87
N ILE A 101 1.50 -0.16 -5.60
CA ILE A 101 2.49 -1.24 -5.72
C ILE A 101 3.87 -0.66 -5.39
N ALA A 102 4.55 -1.25 -4.42
CA ALA A 102 5.91 -0.85 -4.08
C ALA A 102 6.82 -2.02 -3.75
N GLY A 103 8.13 -1.80 -3.87
CA GLY A 103 9.13 -2.79 -3.49
C GLY A 103 9.29 -2.95 -1.97
N TYR A 104 10.30 -3.70 -1.57
CA TYR A 104 10.81 -3.84 -0.20
C TYR A 104 10.96 -2.52 0.58
N GLY A 105 10.72 -2.57 1.88
CA GLY A 105 10.95 -1.46 2.80
C GLY A 105 10.08 -0.24 2.52
N SER A 106 8.95 -0.41 1.84
CA SER A 106 8.11 0.70 1.41
C SER A 106 7.00 0.99 2.41
N THR A 107 6.50 2.22 2.38
CA THR A 107 5.32 2.63 3.15
C THR A 107 4.20 3.03 2.21
N GLN A 108 3.02 2.43 2.37
CA GLN A 108 1.86 2.75 1.55
C GLN A 108 0.68 3.12 2.45
N THR A 109 0.02 4.22 2.12
CA THR A 109 -1.21 4.67 2.76
C THR A 109 -2.29 4.88 1.72
N ALA A 110 -3.45 4.25 1.90
CA ALA A 110 -4.61 4.49 1.05
C ALA A 110 -5.89 4.68 1.87
N SER A 111 -6.92 5.20 1.22
CA SER A 111 -8.23 5.39 1.85
C SER A 111 -9.12 4.16 1.64
N TYR A 112 -10.41 4.37 1.36
CA TYR A 112 -11.42 3.34 1.20
C TYR A 112 -11.28 2.58 -0.12
N ARG A 113 -11.63 1.29 -0.16
CA ARG A 113 -11.65 0.47 -1.40
C ARG A 113 -10.34 0.50 -2.18
N SER A 114 -9.23 0.34 -1.48
CA SER A 114 -7.92 0.41 -2.10
C SER A 114 -7.22 -0.95 -2.11
N MET A 115 -6.32 -1.14 -3.06
CA MET A 115 -5.45 -2.31 -3.16
C MET A 115 -4.01 -1.87 -2.91
N LEU A 116 -3.33 -2.52 -1.97
CA LEU A 116 -1.94 -2.23 -1.64
C LEU A 116 -1.12 -3.51 -1.76
N THR A 117 -0.04 -3.49 -2.53
CA THR A 117 0.93 -4.59 -2.64
C THR A 117 2.33 -4.10 -2.34
N ALA A 118 3.01 -4.73 -1.37
CA ALA A 118 4.36 -4.37 -0.98
C ALA A 118 5.24 -5.59 -0.72
N GLY A 119 6.55 -5.43 -0.94
CA GLY A 119 7.53 -6.47 -0.64
C GLY A 119 7.82 -6.64 0.85
N TYR A 120 8.85 -7.45 1.17
CA TYR A 120 9.50 -7.58 2.48
C TYR A 120 9.66 -6.26 3.25
N GLY A 121 9.45 -6.31 4.57
CA GLY A 121 9.76 -5.24 5.50
C GLY A 121 8.95 -3.97 5.27
N SER A 122 7.77 -4.10 4.65
CA SER A 122 6.96 -2.95 4.26
C SER A 122 5.88 -2.67 5.28
N THR A 123 5.37 -1.44 5.25
CA THR A 123 4.23 -1.00 6.05
C THR A 123 3.09 -0.57 5.15
N GLN A 124 1.91 -1.14 5.36
CA GLN A 124 0.69 -0.76 4.64
C GLN A 124 -0.39 -0.32 5.63
N THR A 125 -1.04 0.80 5.32
CA THR A 125 -2.23 1.27 6.03
C THR A 125 -3.33 1.57 5.02
N ALA A 126 -4.50 0.96 5.20
CA ALA A 126 -5.69 1.32 4.43
C ALA A 126 -6.91 1.48 5.33
N ARG A 127 -7.94 2.12 4.80
CA ARG A 127 -9.25 2.18 5.46
C ARG A 127 -10.11 0.98 5.04
N GLU A 128 -11.40 1.09 5.28
CA GLU A 128 -12.36 0.00 5.07
C GLU A 128 -12.39 -0.52 3.62
N HIS A 129 -12.81 -1.77 3.47
CA HIS A 129 -13.01 -2.44 2.18
C HIS A 129 -11.75 -2.53 1.34
N SER A 130 -10.58 -2.65 1.97
CA SER A 130 -9.30 -2.64 1.28
C SER A 130 -8.62 -4.01 1.31
N ASP A 131 -7.80 -4.26 0.31
CA ASP A 131 -7.02 -5.49 0.17
C ASP A 131 -5.53 -5.16 0.29
N LEU A 132 -4.86 -5.80 1.25
CA LEU A 132 -3.44 -5.57 1.55
C LEU A 132 -2.68 -6.88 1.37
N VAL A 133 -1.64 -6.84 0.54
CA VAL A 133 -0.71 -7.96 0.34
C VAL A 133 0.70 -7.50 0.68
N THR A 134 1.33 -8.16 1.64
CA THR A 134 2.70 -7.84 2.07
C THR A 134 3.61 -9.06 2.15
N GLY A 135 4.92 -8.80 1.98
CA GLY A 135 5.95 -9.83 2.09
C GLY A 135 6.33 -10.20 3.52
N TYR A 136 7.46 -10.88 3.68
CA TYR A 136 8.05 -11.24 4.98
C TYR A 136 8.23 -10.00 5.89
N GLY A 137 8.12 -10.17 7.21
CA GLY A 137 8.49 -9.17 8.21
C GLY A 137 7.74 -7.85 8.06
N SER A 138 6.54 -7.87 7.49
CA SER A 138 5.80 -6.66 7.12
C SER A 138 4.70 -6.35 8.13
N THR A 139 4.23 -5.11 8.12
CA THR A 139 3.11 -4.65 8.96
C THR A 139 1.98 -4.16 8.08
N SER A 140 0.77 -4.68 8.30
CA SER A 140 -0.44 -4.28 7.58
C SER A 140 -1.53 -3.88 8.57
N THR A 141 -2.12 -2.70 8.36
CA THR A 141 -3.27 -2.22 9.14
C THR A 141 -4.42 -1.86 8.20
N ALA A 142 -5.60 -2.41 8.42
CA ALA A 142 -6.79 -2.08 7.65
C ALA A 142 -8.02 -1.82 8.51
N GLY A 143 -8.98 -1.06 7.97
CA GLY A 143 -10.29 -0.86 8.57
C GLY A 143 -11.20 -2.08 8.42
N SER A 144 -12.50 -1.89 8.67
CA SER A 144 -13.51 -2.94 8.56
C SER A 144 -13.69 -3.48 7.14
N ASN A 145 -14.19 -4.71 7.01
CA ASN A 145 -14.47 -5.39 5.74
C ASN A 145 -13.23 -5.52 4.83
N SER A 146 -12.05 -5.67 5.42
CA SER A 146 -10.79 -5.70 4.67
C SER A 146 -10.20 -7.10 4.59
N SER A 147 -9.39 -7.35 3.56
CA SER A 147 -8.59 -8.57 3.43
C SER A 147 -7.11 -8.25 3.58
N LEU A 148 -6.42 -9.02 4.42
CA LEU A 148 -4.99 -8.88 4.62
C LEU A 148 -4.32 -10.25 4.39
N ILE A 149 -3.27 -10.25 3.58
CA ILE A 149 -2.41 -11.40 3.32
C ILE A 149 -0.97 -10.97 3.61
N ALA A 150 -0.29 -11.69 4.48
CA ALA A 150 1.12 -11.42 4.77
C ALA A 150 1.99 -12.69 4.79
N GLY A 151 3.26 -12.50 4.42
CA GLY A 151 4.28 -13.53 4.52
C GLY A 151 4.68 -13.84 5.96
N TYR A 152 5.80 -14.56 6.12
CA TYR A 152 6.33 -14.96 7.42
C TYR A 152 6.63 -13.78 8.35
N GLY A 153 6.60 -13.98 9.66
CA GLY A 153 7.05 -13.00 10.66
C GLY A 153 6.31 -11.66 10.59
N SER A 154 5.09 -11.63 10.04
CA SER A 154 4.38 -10.39 9.76
C SER A 154 3.38 -10.05 10.84
N THR A 155 3.02 -8.77 10.93
CA THR A 155 1.97 -8.28 11.84
C THR A 155 0.80 -7.74 11.03
N GLN A 156 -0.40 -8.22 11.32
CA GLN A 156 -1.63 -7.77 10.68
C GLN A 156 -2.63 -7.29 11.74
N THR A 157 -3.21 -6.11 11.51
CA THR A 157 -4.30 -5.56 12.34
C THR A 157 -5.47 -5.20 11.44
N ALA A 158 -6.67 -5.68 11.76
CA ALA A 158 -7.87 -5.35 10.99
C ALA A 158 -9.08 -5.00 11.87
N GLY A 159 -9.99 -4.22 11.31
CA GLY A 159 -11.27 -3.89 11.93
C GLY A 159 -12.31 -5.01 11.83
N PHE A 160 -13.56 -4.66 12.07
CA PHE A 160 -14.72 -5.56 12.02
C PHE A 160 -14.85 -6.30 10.69
N LYS A 161 -15.27 -7.58 10.74
CA LYS A 161 -15.61 -8.39 9.56
C LYS A 161 -14.47 -8.45 8.54
N SER A 162 -13.27 -8.69 9.02
CA SER A 162 -12.07 -8.74 8.18
C SER A 162 -11.56 -10.17 8.04
N ILE A 163 -10.77 -10.41 6.99
CA ILE A 163 -10.11 -11.68 6.74
C ILE A 163 -8.61 -11.46 6.81
N LEU A 164 -7.92 -12.23 7.63
CA LEU A 164 -6.46 -12.15 7.78
C LEU A 164 -5.86 -13.53 7.49
N THR A 165 -4.88 -13.58 6.60
CA THR A 165 -4.07 -14.79 6.33
C THR A 165 -2.60 -14.49 6.54
N ALA A 166 -1.92 -15.26 7.38
CA ALA A 166 -0.51 -15.03 7.69
C ALA A 166 0.34 -16.31 7.60
N GLY A 167 1.60 -16.15 7.19
CA GLY A 167 2.59 -17.23 7.24
C GLY A 167 3.08 -17.56 8.66
N TYR A 168 4.02 -18.50 8.75
CA TYR A 168 4.82 -18.83 9.96
C TYR A 168 5.20 -17.61 10.82
N GLY A 169 5.11 -17.78 12.14
CA GLY A 169 5.64 -16.84 13.12
C GLY A 169 4.99 -15.46 13.10
N SER A 170 3.76 -15.36 12.61
CA SER A 170 3.08 -14.09 12.42
C SER A 170 2.17 -13.74 13.58
N THR A 171 1.81 -12.46 13.69
CA THR A 171 0.83 -11.96 14.64
C THR A 171 -0.36 -11.37 13.90
N GLN A 172 -1.57 -11.79 14.27
CA GLN A 172 -2.81 -11.28 13.70
C GLN A 172 -3.71 -10.77 14.82
N THR A 173 -4.23 -9.55 14.66
CA THR A 173 -5.25 -8.98 15.54
C THR A 173 -6.44 -8.54 14.69
N ALA A 174 -7.63 -9.01 15.02
CA ALA A 174 -8.85 -8.54 14.37
C ALA A 174 -9.94 -8.23 15.40
N GLN A 175 -10.85 -7.32 15.03
CA GLN A 175 -12.06 -7.08 15.80
C GLN A 175 -13.11 -8.17 15.52
N GLU A 176 -14.36 -7.92 15.90
CA GLU A 176 -15.47 -8.86 15.84
C GLU A 176 -15.76 -9.37 14.43
N ARG A 177 -16.34 -10.57 14.35
CA ARG A 177 -16.82 -11.23 13.13
C ARG A 177 -15.74 -11.44 12.08
N SER A 178 -14.50 -11.61 12.50
CA SER A 178 -13.36 -11.74 11.59
C SER A 178 -12.91 -13.18 11.47
N ASP A 179 -12.29 -13.49 10.33
CA ASP A 179 -11.72 -14.80 10.05
C ASP A 179 -10.20 -14.69 9.99
N LEU A 180 -9.51 -15.47 10.83
CA LEU A 180 -8.06 -15.48 10.92
C LEU A 180 -7.53 -16.86 10.57
N VAL A 181 -6.64 -16.92 9.58
CA VAL A 181 -5.85 -18.12 9.24
C VAL A 181 -4.39 -17.84 9.51
N ALA A 182 -3.81 -18.61 10.43
CA ALA A 182 -2.44 -18.42 10.87
C ALA A 182 -1.58 -19.63 10.51
N GLY A 183 -0.35 -19.37 10.09
CA GLY A 183 0.68 -20.39 9.90
C GLY A 183 1.17 -21.01 11.20
N TYR A 184 2.23 -21.81 11.09
CA TYR A 184 2.93 -22.41 12.23
C TYR A 184 3.43 -21.35 13.22
N GLY A 185 3.40 -21.64 14.52
CA GLY A 185 4.03 -20.83 15.57
C GLY A 185 3.57 -19.38 15.59
N SER A 186 2.32 -19.14 15.18
CA SER A 186 1.74 -17.81 15.03
C SER A 186 0.82 -17.48 16.21
N THR A 187 0.53 -16.19 16.38
CA THR A 187 -0.40 -15.70 17.40
C THR A 187 -1.57 -15.00 16.73
N SER A 188 -2.79 -15.39 17.08
CA SER A 188 -4.01 -14.81 16.54
C SER A 188 -4.93 -14.37 17.67
N THR A 189 -5.32 -13.09 17.66
CA THR A 189 -6.30 -12.52 18.60
C THR A 189 -7.50 -12.00 17.83
N ALA A 190 -8.71 -12.45 18.18
CA ALA A 190 -9.93 -11.97 17.54
C ALA A 190 -11.04 -11.62 18.55
N GLY A 191 -11.90 -10.67 18.17
CA GLY A 191 -13.06 -10.26 18.96
C GLY A 191 -14.24 -11.23 18.92
N TYR A 192 -15.42 -10.77 19.33
CA TYR A 192 -16.67 -11.54 19.38
C TYR A 192 -17.03 -12.20 18.04
N SER A 193 -17.57 -13.42 18.10
CA SER A 193 -18.07 -14.19 16.95
C SER A 193 -17.11 -14.31 15.77
N SER A 194 -15.84 -14.57 16.06
CA SER A 194 -14.79 -14.72 15.06
C SER A 194 -14.50 -16.20 14.78
N SER A 195 -13.84 -16.47 13.65
CA SER A 195 -13.31 -17.80 13.33
C SER A 195 -11.80 -17.75 13.30
N LEU A 196 -11.12 -18.65 14.02
CA LEU A 196 -9.67 -18.72 14.03
C LEU A 196 -9.21 -20.13 13.65
N ILE A 197 -8.35 -20.22 12.64
CA ILE A 197 -7.65 -21.45 12.24
C ILE A 197 -6.17 -21.27 12.51
N ALA A 198 -5.63 -22.10 13.38
CA ALA A 198 -4.22 -22.09 13.78
C ALA A 198 -3.44 -23.23 13.11
N GLY A 199 -2.25 -22.90 12.61
CA GLY A 199 -1.21 -23.88 12.30
C GLY A 199 -0.65 -24.56 13.55
N TYR A 200 0.33 -25.45 13.37
CA TYR A 200 0.99 -26.16 14.47
C TYR A 200 1.67 -25.18 15.44
N GLY A 201 1.57 -25.46 16.74
CA GLY A 201 2.30 -24.73 17.78
C GLY A 201 1.91 -23.25 17.93
N SER A 202 0.70 -22.89 17.48
CA SER A 202 0.22 -21.51 17.49
C SER A 202 -0.58 -21.18 18.74
N THR A 203 -0.76 -19.89 19.03
CA THR A 203 -1.61 -19.40 20.13
C THR A 203 -2.82 -18.69 19.57
N GLN A 204 -4.01 -19.02 20.06
CA GLN A 204 -5.26 -18.36 19.70
C GLN A 204 -5.89 -17.73 20.93
N THR A 205 -6.29 -16.46 20.81
CA THR A 205 -7.12 -15.76 21.79
C THR A 205 -8.40 -15.29 21.11
N ALA A 206 -9.56 -15.68 21.62
CA ALA A 206 -10.84 -15.32 20.98
C ALA A 206 -11.89 -14.78 21.95
N GLY A 207 -12.67 -13.81 21.48
CA GLY A 207 -13.83 -13.31 22.20
C GLY A 207 -15.00 -14.31 22.23
N TYR A 208 -16.01 -14.02 23.06
CA TYR A 208 -17.23 -14.83 23.19
C TYR A 208 -17.86 -15.18 21.83
N GLY A 209 -18.42 -16.39 21.71
CA GLY A 209 -19.13 -16.84 20.51
C GLY A 209 -18.24 -17.15 19.31
N SER A 210 -16.91 -17.21 19.49
CA SER A 210 -15.95 -17.54 18.44
C SER A 210 -15.77 -19.04 18.28
N THR A 211 -15.31 -19.45 17.09
CA THR A 211 -14.95 -20.84 16.78
C THR A 211 -13.44 -20.94 16.59
N LEU A 212 -12.81 -21.91 17.27
CA LEU A 212 -11.37 -22.12 17.20
C LEU A 212 -11.08 -23.51 16.62
N THR A 213 -10.29 -23.54 15.54
CA THR A 213 -9.72 -24.76 14.97
C THR A 213 -8.21 -24.73 15.19
N THR A 214 -7.71 -25.70 15.95
CA THR A 214 -6.28 -25.74 16.31
C THR A 214 -5.50 -26.81 15.57
N GLY A 215 -4.31 -26.44 15.10
CA GLY A 215 -3.25 -27.37 14.76
C GLY A 215 -2.65 -28.03 16.00
N TYR A 216 -1.96 -29.15 15.79
CA TYR A 216 -1.27 -29.87 16.87
C TYR A 216 -0.34 -28.95 17.67
N GLY A 217 -0.32 -29.11 18.99
CA GLY A 217 0.54 -28.34 19.89
C GLY A 217 0.13 -26.87 20.09
N SER A 218 -1.05 -26.46 19.59
CA SER A 218 -1.55 -25.09 19.76
C SER A 218 -2.23 -24.89 21.12
N THR A 219 -2.24 -23.65 21.59
CA THR A 219 -2.91 -23.21 22.82
C THR A 219 -4.07 -22.27 22.49
N GLN A 220 -5.09 -22.26 23.35
CA GLN A 220 -6.30 -21.45 23.20
C GLN A 220 -6.61 -20.69 24.48
N THR A 221 -7.13 -19.47 24.36
CA THR A 221 -7.64 -18.63 25.45
C THR A 221 -8.88 -17.88 24.99
#